data_AF-A0A8J7MXD5-F1
#
_entry.id   AF-A0A8J7MXD5-F1
#
_cell.length_a   1.000
_cell.length_b   1.000
_cell.length_c   1.000
_cell.angle_alpha   90.00
_cell.angle_beta   90.00
_cell.angle_gamma   90.00
#
_symmetry.space_group_name_H-M   'P 1'
#
loop_
_entity.id
_entity.type
_entity.pdbx_description
1 polymer ?
#
loop_
_entity_poly.entity_id
_entity_poly.type
_entity_poly.pdbx_seq_one_letter_code
_entity_poly.pdbx_strand_id
1 'polypeptide(L)' 'MDEDVAALALVFAIWALLAAAYALVPMLSMPDAARVWGAGAAVFLALAVWVARSRRRR' A
#
# COMPACT_ATOMS: atom_id res chain seq x y z
N MET A 1 7.07 14.71 8.06
CA MET A 1 5.96 14.13 7.27
C MET A 1 4.74 14.21 8.15
N ASP A 2 3.60 14.66 7.66
CA ASP A 2 2.34 14.61 8.42
C ASP A 2 2.08 13.17 8.88
N GLU A 3 1.76 12.97 10.17
CA GLU A 3 1.45 11.65 10.75
C GLU A 3 0.48 10.85 9.88
N ASP A 4 -0.56 11.49 9.33
CA ASP A 4 -1.57 10.82 8.49
C ASP A 4 -0.98 10.30 7.17
N VAL A 5 -0.16 11.10 6.51
CA VAL A 5 0.50 10.71 5.25
C VAL A 5 1.54 9.63 5.53
N ALA A 6 2.26 9.74 6.64
CA ALA A 6 3.23 8.74 7.07
C ALA A 6 2.56 7.39 7.40
N ALA A 7 1.43 7.41 8.10
CA ALA A 7 0.65 6.22 8.43
C ALA A 7 0.12 5.53 7.17
N LEU A 8 -0.47 6.29 6.23
CA LEU A 8 -0.96 5.74 4.96
C LEU A 8 0.19 5.16 4.12
N ALA A 9 1.34 5.84 4.07
CA ALA A 9 2.52 5.34 3.37
C ALA A 9 3.09 4.06 4.00
N LEU A 10 3.08 3.96 5.33
CA LEU A 10 3.51 2.76 6.04
C LEU A 10 2.58 1.56 5.76
N VAL A 11 1.27 1.78 5.82
CA VAL A 11 0.29 0.72 5.51
C VAL A 11 0.44 0.27 4.05
N PHE A 12 0.61 1.21 3.12
CA PHE A 12 0.94 0.89 1.73
C PHE A 12 2.19 0.00 1.62
N ALA A 13 3.28 0.37 2.29
CA ALA A 13 4.54 -0.37 2.23
C ALA A 13 4.37 -1.81 2.74
N ILE A 14 3.66 -1.99 3.85
CA ILE A 14 3.35 -3.31 4.42
C ILE A 14 2.52 -4.14 3.42
N TRP A 15 1.44 -3.57 2.88
CA TRP A 15 0.58 -4.28 1.92
C TRP A 15 1.34 -4.65 0.64
N ALA A 16 2.19 -3.77 0.13
CA ALA A 16 3.03 -4.04 -1.03
C ALA A 16 4.05 -5.16 -0.76
N LEU A 17 4.66 -5.17 0.43
CA LEU A 17 5.55 -6.24 0.87
C LEU A 17 4.83 -7.59 0.95
N LEU A 18 3.63 -7.63 1.52
CA LEU A 18 2.79 -8.83 1.57
C LEU A 18 2.41 -9.30 0.16
N ALA A 19 1.96 -8.40 -0.70
CA ALA A 19 1.64 -8.73 -2.09
C ALA A 19 2.85 -9.33 -2.82
N ALA A 20 4.03 -8.74 -2.65
CA ALA A 20 5.28 -9.25 -3.21
C ALA A 20 5.65 -10.63 -2.62
N ALA A 21 5.47 -10.83 -1.31
CA ALA A 21 5.72 -12.12 -0.67
C ALA A 21 4.81 -13.21 -1.26
N TYR A 22 3.50 -12.94 -1.40
CA TYR A 22 2.54 -13.87 -1.99
C TYR A 22 2.76 -14.13 -3.48
N ALA A 23 3.44 -13.23 -4.19
CA ALA A 23 3.75 -13.38 -5.62
C ALA A 23 5.11 -14.05 -5.89
N LEU A 24 6.11 -13.81 -5.04
CA LEU A 24 7.51 -14.14 -5.33
C LEU A 24 8.08 -15.25 -4.44
N VAL A 25 7.50 -15.50 -3.27
CA VAL A 25 8.01 -16.52 -2.33
C VAL A 25 7.31 -17.85 -2.60
N PRO A 26 8.00 -18.91 -3.07
CA PRO A 26 7.35 -20.15 -3.49
C PRO A 26 6.53 -20.83 -2.37
N MET A 27 7.03 -20.79 -1.14
CA MET A 27 6.34 -21.36 0.03
C MET A 27 5.05 -20.62 0.40
N LEU A 28 4.91 -19.36 -0.03
CA LEU A 28 3.77 -18.49 0.24
C LEU A 28 2.96 -18.19 -1.02
N SER A 29 3.22 -18.86 -2.15
CA SER A 29 2.63 -18.51 -3.44
C SER A 29 1.11 -18.65 -3.41
N MET A 30 0.41 -17.52 -3.43
CA MET A 30 -1.05 -17.43 -3.40
C MET A 30 -1.49 -16.29 -4.33
N PRO A 31 -1.72 -16.57 -5.63
CA PRO A 31 -1.94 -15.54 -6.65
C PRO A 31 -3.15 -14.64 -6.38
N ASP A 32 -4.26 -15.21 -5.90
CA ASP A 32 -5.45 -14.43 -5.57
C ASP A 32 -5.24 -13.54 -4.35
N ALA A 33 -4.49 -14.02 -3.34
CA ALA A 33 -4.10 -13.19 -2.21
C ALA A 33 -3.19 -12.04 -2.68
N ALA A 34 -2.17 -12.32 -3.50
CA ALA A 34 -1.28 -11.29 -4.04
C ALA A 34 -2.05 -10.16 -4.75
N ARG A 35 -3.13 -10.49 -5.49
CA ARG A 35 -4.01 -9.49 -6.12
C ARG A 35 -4.77 -8.64 -5.10
N VAL A 36 -5.33 -9.25 -4.06
CA VAL A 36 -6.07 -8.54 -2.99
C VAL A 36 -5.14 -7.58 -2.23
N TRP A 37 -3.98 -8.08 -1.79
CA TRP A 37 -2.96 -7.28 -1.11
C TRP A 37 -2.38 -6.20 -2.04
N GLY A 38 -2.18 -6.48 -3.33
CA GLY A 38 -1.73 -5.48 -4.30
C GLY A 38 -2.77 -4.38 -4.54
N ALA A 39 -4.04 -4.75 -4.67
CA ALA A 39 -5.13 -3.80 -4.88
C ALA A 39 -5.30 -2.86 -3.68
N GLY A 40 -5.28 -3.39 -2.45
CA GLY A 40 -5.35 -2.53 -1.27
C GLY A 40 -4.11 -1.65 -1.09
N ALA A 41 -2.91 -2.14 -1.42
CA ALA A 41 -1.71 -1.30 -1.47
C ALA A 41 -1.93 -0.09 -2.39
N ALA A 42 -2.45 -0.30 -3.60
CA ALA A 42 -2.74 0.77 -4.53
C ALA A 42 -3.77 1.78 -3.97
N VAL A 43 -4.79 1.32 -3.24
CA VAL A 43 -5.76 2.19 -2.56
C VAL A 43 -5.07 3.08 -1.51
N PHE A 44 -4.25 2.50 -0.62
CA PHE A 44 -3.56 3.27 0.40
C PHE A 44 -2.58 4.28 -0.18
N LEU A 45 -1.89 3.92 -1.27
CA LEU A 45 -1.02 4.85 -1.99
C LEU A 45 -1.83 6.01 -2.59
N ALA A 46 -2.98 5.73 -3.21
CA ALA A 46 -3.85 6.75 -3.77
C ALA A 46 -4.35 7.73 -2.69
N LEU A 47 -4.73 7.20 -1.50
CA LEU A 47 -5.13 8.02 -0.35
C LEU A 47 -3.97 8.87 0.18
N ALA A 48 -2.77 8.29 0.36
CA ALA A 48 -1.59 9.03 0.82
C ALA A 48 -1.29 10.21 -0.12
N VAL A 49 -1.33 9.97 -1.43
CA VAL A 49 -1.12 10.98 -2.46
C VAL A 49 -2.23 12.03 -2.45
N TRP A 50 -3.49 11.62 -2.31
CA TRP A 50 -4.63 12.54 -2.21
C TRP A 50 -4.46 13.47 -1.02
N VAL A 51 -4.21 12.94 0.18
CA VAL A 51 -4.05 13.71 1.42
C VAL A 51 -2.86 14.66 1.32
N ALA A 52 -1.72 14.19 0.81
CA ALA A 52 -0.56 15.05 0.59
C ALA A 52 -0.86 16.22 -0.38
N ARG A 53 -1.65 15.96 -1.44
CA ARG A 53 -2.06 17.01 -2.39
C ARG A 53 -3.09 17.96 -1.82
N SER A 54 -4.08 17.47 -1.07
CA SER A 54 -5.12 18.32 -0.48
C SER A 54 -4.55 19.27 0.57
N ARG A 55 -3.51 18.84 1.30
CA ARG A 55 -2.77 19.70 2.24
C ARG A 55 -1.93 20.75 1.53
N ARG A 56 -1.23 20.41 0.45
CA ARG A 56 -0.47 21.42 -0.34
C ARG A 56 -1.33 22.53 -0.94
N ARG A 57 -2.64 22.30 -1.09
CA ARG A 57 -3.61 23.28 -1.62
C ARG A 57 -4.23 24.17 -0.54
N ARG A 58 -4.03 23.86 0.73
CA ARG A 58 -4.43 24.69 1.88
C ARG A 58 -3.24 25.49 2.37
#